data_AF-A0A958DUJ9-F1
#
_entry.id   AF-A0A958DUJ9-F1
#
_cell.length_a   1.000
_cell.length_b   1.000
_cell.length_c   1.000
_cell.angle_alpha   90.00
_cell.angle_beta   90.00
_cell.angle_gamma   90.00
#
_symmetry.space_group_name_H-M   'P 1'
#
loop_
_entity.id
_entity.type
_entity.pdbx_description
1 polymer ?
#
loop_
_entity_poly.entity_id
_entity_poly.type
_entity_poly.pdbx_seq_one_letter_code
_entity_poly.pdbx_strand_id
1 'polypeptide(L)'
;MENDNENNISKEKTKTKVKRRTHGIRLDIVEVKLDELKNKYDEINNFFRHHLQIITIILAIAGALISYLSFSAKQEVKEAIKEMETKFEKLSDKALRNPNLEIFYSQKHLDGQLLNLQFKNNSFEITGIYLKNLGDGISKFMSIKLYFSEDVEQNDNEWWGKYTQTDTLLTTYYLWGGDIPISPGDFWNIKSFKGRIKNKALKGVNCKMVVDYGGNKSAVANFKIEIF
;
A
#
# COMPACT_ATOMS: atom_id res chain seq x y z
N MET A 1 -16.59 54.62 120.29
CA MET A 1 -15.40 54.22 119.49
C MET A 1 -15.94 53.71 118.18
N GLU A 2 -16.03 54.61 117.21
CA GLU A 2 -16.88 54.52 116.03
C GLU A 2 -16.08 55.19 114.90
N ASN A 3 -15.31 54.42 114.11
CA ASN A 3 -14.59 54.96 112.94
C ASN A 3 -13.98 53.94 111.94
N ASP A 4 -14.52 52.71 111.81
CA ASP A 4 -13.93 51.71 110.90
C ASP A 4 -14.82 51.30 109.70
N ASN A 5 -15.96 51.94 109.46
CA ASN A 5 -16.93 51.44 108.46
C ASN A 5 -17.01 52.21 107.12
N GLU A 6 -16.37 53.39 106.98
CA GLU A 6 -16.44 54.18 105.73
C GLU A 6 -15.33 53.87 104.71
N ASN A 7 -14.23 53.24 105.10
CA ASN A 7 -13.08 53.00 104.21
C ASN A 7 -13.20 51.78 103.28
N ASN A 8 -14.17 50.87 103.51
CA ASN A 8 -14.35 49.67 102.68
C ASN A 8 -15.25 49.89 101.45
N ILE A 9 -16.23 50.80 101.52
CA ILE A 9 -17.20 51.03 100.44
C ILE A 9 -16.58 51.81 99.26
N SER A 10 -15.60 52.68 99.54
CA SER A 10 -14.92 53.49 98.52
C SER A 10 -13.99 52.65 97.63
N LYS A 11 -13.21 51.71 98.20
CA LYS A 11 -12.30 50.83 97.43
C LYS A 11 -13.03 49.82 96.54
N GLU A 12 -14.26 49.42 96.88
CA GLU A 12 -15.04 48.45 96.12
C GLU A 12 -15.71 49.06 94.88
N LYS A 13 -16.14 50.34 94.96
CA LYS A 13 -16.69 51.08 93.81
C LYS A 13 -15.63 51.40 92.76
N THR A 14 -14.38 51.69 93.14
CA THR A 14 -13.27 51.91 92.19
C THR A 14 -12.80 50.60 91.53
N LYS A 15 -12.73 49.48 92.26
CA LYS A 15 -12.39 48.16 91.68
C LYS A 15 -13.45 47.70 90.67
N THR A 16 -14.73 47.92 90.94
CA THR A 16 -15.82 47.53 90.03
C THR A 16 -15.85 48.39 88.76
N LYS A 17 -15.50 49.69 88.85
CA LYS A 17 -15.45 50.61 87.70
C LYS A 17 -14.22 50.38 86.79
N VAL A 18 -13.06 50.03 87.37
CA VAL A 18 -11.86 49.65 86.61
C VAL A 18 -12.02 48.29 85.95
N LYS A 19 -12.66 47.31 86.63
CA LYS A 19 -12.96 45.98 86.08
C LYS A 19 -13.93 46.05 84.89
N ARG A 20 -14.95 46.92 84.92
CA ARG A 20 -15.86 47.14 83.78
C ARG A 20 -15.18 47.80 82.58
N ARG A 21 -14.27 48.76 82.79
CA ARG A 21 -13.48 49.37 81.69
C ARG A 21 -12.48 48.41 81.05
N THR A 22 -11.80 47.59 81.86
CA THR A 22 -10.88 46.55 81.33
C THR A 22 -11.61 45.40 80.65
N HIS A 23 -12.85 45.10 81.03
CA HIS A 23 -13.67 44.09 80.36
C HIS A 23 -14.22 44.58 79.02
N GLY A 24 -14.66 45.84 78.93
CA GLY A 24 -15.07 46.46 77.66
C GLY A 24 -13.94 46.53 76.63
N ILE A 25 -12.75 47.02 77.05
CA ILE A 25 -11.56 47.06 76.18
C ILE A 25 -11.15 45.65 75.72
N ARG A 26 -11.35 44.62 76.54
CA ARG A 26 -11.06 43.23 76.15
C ARG A 26 -12.09 42.65 75.18
N LEU A 27 -13.35 43.07 75.26
CA LEU A 27 -14.38 42.66 74.30
C LEU A 27 -14.10 43.28 72.92
N ASP A 28 -13.80 44.59 72.88
CA ASP A 28 -13.51 45.30 71.62
C ASP A 28 -12.28 44.70 70.90
N ILE A 29 -11.23 44.31 71.64
CA ILE A 29 -10.05 43.65 71.08
C ILE A 29 -10.38 42.24 70.54
N VAL A 30 -11.32 41.53 71.18
CA VAL A 30 -11.75 40.20 70.74
C VAL A 30 -12.62 40.30 69.48
N GLU A 31 -13.52 41.28 69.41
CA GLU A 31 -14.34 41.54 68.22
C GLU A 31 -13.47 41.93 67.02
N VAL A 32 -12.50 42.84 67.19
CA VAL A 32 -11.56 43.22 66.12
C VAL A 32 -10.77 42.01 65.61
N LYS A 33 -10.32 41.12 66.50
CA LYS A 33 -9.61 39.89 66.09
C LYS A 33 -10.51 38.87 65.40
N LEU A 34 -11.78 38.79 65.79
CA LEU A 34 -12.78 37.94 65.14
C LEU A 34 -13.08 38.42 63.72
N ASP A 35 -13.23 39.73 63.54
CA ASP A 35 -13.43 40.33 62.22
C ASP A 35 -12.18 40.19 61.34
N GLU A 36 -10.98 40.34 61.90
CA GLU A 36 -9.73 40.09 61.17
C GLU A 36 -9.60 38.62 60.74
N LEU A 37 -9.99 37.67 61.60
CA LEU A 37 -10.01 36.25 61.24
C LEU A 37 -11.06 35.96 60.16
N LYS A 38 -12.23 36.56 60.25
CA LYS A 38 -13.31 36.39 59.27
C LYS A 38 -12.91 36.91 57.90
N ASN A 39 -12.29 38.09 57.85
CA ASN A 39 -11.78 38.65 56.60
C ASN A 39 -10.67 37.78 56.00
N LYS A 40 -9.73 37.27 56.81
CA LYS A 40 -8.70 36.33 56.32
C LYS A 40 -9.31 35.01 55.82
N TYR A 41 -10.33 34.51 56.49
CA TYR A 41 -11.04 33.30 56.06
C TYR A 41 -11.77 33.53 54.74
N ASP A 42 -12.48 34.65 54.59
CA ASP A 42 -13.21 35.01 53.38
C ASP A 42 -12.26 35.26 52.20
N GLU A 43 -11.10 35.90 52.43
CA GLU A 43 -10.05 36.06 51.42
C GLU A 43 -9.47 34.72 50.96
N ILE A 44 -9.15 33.83 51.90
CA ILE A 44 -8.64 32.49 51.59
C ILE A 44 -9.68 31.68 50.81
N ASN A 45 -10.93 31.70 51.24
CA ASN A 45 -12.01 30.96 50.60
C ASN A 45 -12.28 31.49 49.17
N ASN A 46 -12.31 32.81 48.98
CA ASN A 46 -12.45 33.41 47.65
C ASN A 46 -11.25 33.09 46.74
N PHE A 47 -10.03 33.14 47.28
CA PHE A 47 -8.82 32.76 46.55
C PHE A 47 -8.89 31.30 46.06
N PHE A 48 -9.21 30.36 46.96
CA PHE A 48 -9.35 28.95 46.61
C PHE A 48 -10.48 28.70 45.61
N ARG A 49 -11.63 29.34 45.81
CA ARG A 49 -12.78 29.17 44.93
C ARG A 49 -12.46 29.63 43.50
N HIS A 50 -11.83 30.79 43.32
CA HIS A 50 -11.43 31.26 42.00
C HIS A 50 -10.32 30.43 41.37
N HIS A 51 -9.30 30.04 42.13
CA HIS A 51 -8.20 29.23 41.59
C HIS A 51 -8.66 27.82 41.19
N LEU A 52 -9.49 27.17 42.01
CA LEU A 52 -10.04 25.86 41.70
C LEU A 52 -10.97 25.91 40.48
N GLN A 53 -11.77 26.97 40.33
CA GLN A 53 -12.60 27.17 39.15
C GLN A 53 -11.76 27.32 37.87
N ILE A 54 -10.70 28.13 37.92
CA ILE A 54 -9.78 28.32 36.78
C ILE A 54 -9.10 27.00 36.40
N ILE A 55 -8.57 26.25 37.37
CA ILE A 55 -7.93 24.95 37.13
C ILE A 55 -8.91 23.96 36.50
N THR A 56 -10.16 23.93 36.99
CA THR A 56 -11.20 23.05 36.44
C THR A 56 -11.52 23.37 34.99
N ILE A 57 -11.62 24.67 34.64
CA ILE A 57 -11.85 25.11 33.27
C ILE A 57 -10.69 24.71 32.36
N ILE A 58 -9.45 24.91 32.80
CA ILE A 58 -8.25 24.54 32.04
C ILE A 58 -8.22 23.02 31.78
N LEU A 59 -8.51 22.20 32.80
CA LEU A 59 -8.56 20.75 32.66
C LEU A 59 -9.65 20.29 31.68
N ALA A 60 -10.83 20.92 31.72
CA ALA A 60 -11.92 20.61 30.79
C ALA A 60 -11.53 20.93 29.34
N ILE A 61 -10.88 22.07 29.09
CA ILE A 61 -10.40 22.47 27.76
C ILE A 61 -9.31 21.49 27.28
N ALA A 62 -8.34 21.15 28.13
CA ALA A 62 -7.30 20.20 27.79
C ALA A 62 -7.87 18.81 27.44
N GLY A 63 -8.85 18.31 28.21
CA GLY A 63 -9.53 17.05 27.92
C GLY A 63 -10.29 17.05 26.59
N ALA A 64 -10.97 18.17 26.26
CA ALA A 64 -11.65 18.33 24.98
C ALA A 64 -10.67 18.33 23.80
N LEU A 65 -9.53 19.04 23.92
CA LEU A 65 -8.48 19.08 22.90
C LEU A 65 -7.85 17.70 22.65
N ILE A 66 -7.50 16.97 23.72
CA ILE A 66 -6.94 15.61 23.60
C ILE A 66 -7.95 14.67 22.91
N SER A 67 -9.23 14.78 23.26
CA SER A 67 -10.29 13.98 22.66
C SER A 67 -10.48 14.29 21.18
N TYR A 68 -10.46 15.58 20.81
CA TYR A 68 -10.55 16.01 19.42
C TYR A 68 -9.38 15.51 18.58
N LEU A 69 -8.13 15.69 19.07
CA LEU A 69 -6.93 15.20 18.38
C LEU A 69 -6.95 13.68 18.22
N SER A 70 -7.39 12.96 19.27
CA SER A 70 -7.51 11.50 19.24
C SER A 70 -8.57 11.04 18.22
N PHE A 71 -9.67 11.78 18.09
CA PHE A 71 -10.72 11.49 17.12
C PHE A 71 -10.26 11.76 15.68
N SER A 72 -9.62 12.90 15.44
CA SER A 72 -9.05 13.25 14.13
C SER A 72 -8.00 12.22 13.68
N ALA A 73 -7.07 11.87 14.56
CA ALA A 73 -6.06 10.85 14.27
C ALA A 73 -6.67 9.47 13.95
N LYS A 74 -7.73 9.07 14.68
CA LYS A 74 -8.45 7.81 14.38
C LYS A 74 -9.16 7.86 13.03
N GLN A 75 -9.70 9.00 12.64
CA GLN A 75 -10.38 9.17 11.37
C GLN A 75 -9.39 9.12 10.21
N GLU A 76 -8.28 9.85 10.29
CA GLU A 76 -7.20 9.84 9.29
C GLU A 76 -6.63 8.43 9.11
N VAL A 77 -6.38 7.70 10.20
CA VAL A 77 -5.90 6.31 10.12
C VAL A 77 -6.93 5.39 9.45
N LYS A 78 -8.22 5.53 9.77
CA LYS A 78 -9.28 4.73 9.13
C LYS A 78 -9.41 5.02 7.64
N GLU A 79 -9.31 6.28 7.25
CA GLU A 79 -9.36 6.70 5.84
C GLU A 79 -8.14 6.16 5.08
N ALA A 80 -6.94 6.26 5.66
CA ALA A 80 -5.72 5.71 5.09
C ALA A 80 -5.78 4.18 4.92
N ILE A 81 -6.30 3.46 5.92
CA ILE A 81 -6.50 1.99 5.84
C ILE A 81 -7.47 1.67 4.71
N LYS A 82 -8.62 2.35 4.63
CA LYS A 82 -9.61 2.12 3.59
C LYS A 82 -9.07 2.40 2.18
N GLU A 83 -8.29 3.47 2.03
CA GLU A 83 -7.63 3.77 0.76
C GLU A 83 -6.60 2.70 0.39
N MET A 84 -5.83 2.21 1.38
CA MET A 84 -4.87 1.13 1.19
C MET A 84 -5.55 -0.19 0.82
N GLU A 85 -6.63 -0.57 1.49
CA GLU A 85 -7.45 -1.75 1.15
C GLU A 85 -7.99 -1.65 -0.27
N THR A 86 -8.54 -0.50 -0.65
CA THR A 86 -9.07 -0.27 -2.01
C THR A 86 -7.98 -0.35 -3.07
N LYS A 87 -6.80 0.21 -2.79
CA LYS A 87 -5.63 0.12 -3.68
C LYS A 87 -5.13 -1.31 -3.78
N PHE A 88 -5.05 -2.02 -2.65
CA PHE A 88 -4.63 -3.41 -2.61
C PHE A 88 -5.57 -4.31 -3.38
N GLU A 89 -6.89 -4.18 -3.20
CA GLU A 89 -7.90 -4.93 -3.94
C GLU A 89 -7.76 -4.71 -5.46
N LYS A 90 -7.65 -3.45 -5.90
CA LYS A 90 -7.43 -3.12 -7.32
C LYS A 90 -6.12 -3.65 -7.89
N LEU A 91 -5.06 -3.67 -7.08
CA LEU A 91 -3.76 -4.21 -7.48
C LEU A 91 -3.76 -5.74 -7.49
N SER A 92 -4.42 -6.36 -6.51
CA SER A 92 -4.59 -7.81 -6.39
C SER A 92 -5.40 -8.35 -7.56
N ASP A 93 -6.54 -7.72 -7.88
CA ASP A 93 -7.36 -8.08 -9.05
C ASP A 93 -6.59 -7.96 -10.36
N LYS A 94 -5.74 -6.94 -10.50
CA LYS A 94 -4.89 -6.78 -11.68
C LYS A 94 -3.73 -7.78 -11.71
N ALA A 95 -3.21 -8.21 -10.56
CA ALA A 95 -2.14 -9.19 -10.45
C ALA A 95 -2.64 -10.64 -10.61
N LEU A 96 -3.89 -10.91 -10.25
CA LEU A 96 -4.54 -12.22 -10.37
C LEU A 96 -4.91 -12.57 -11.83
N ARG A 97 -5.07 -11.56 -12.68
CA ARG A 97 -5.38 -11.76 -14.10
C ARG A 97 -4.16 -12.31 -14.83
N ASN A 98 -4.22 -13.60 -15.17
CA ASN A 98 -3.15 -14.29 -15.87
C ASN A 98 -3.34 -14.16 -17.40
N PRO A 99 -2.34 -13.67 -18.14
CA PRO A 99 -2.37 -13.79 -19.60
C PRO A 99 -2.28 -15.26 -20.00
N ASN A 100 -2.94 -15.63 -21.10
CA ASN A 100 -2.83 -16.96 -21.71
C ASN A 100 -2.65 -16.81 -23.22
N LEU A 101 -1.40 -16.82 -23.68
CA LEU A 101 -1.10 -16.76 -25.10
C LEU A 101 -1.14 -18.14 -25.73
N GLU A 102 -1.69 -18.18 -26.93
CA GLU A 102 -1.69 -19.36 -27.79
C GLU A 102 -1.20 -19.00 -29.19
N ILE A 103 -0.60 -19.99 -29.87
CA ILE A 103 0.08 -19.81 -31.15
C ILE A 103 -0.82 -20.33 -32.27
N PHE A 104 -1.11 -19.48 -33.25
CA PHE A 104 -2.00 -19.78 -34.36
C PHE A 104 -1.31 -19.62 -35.71
N TYR A 105 -1.79 -20.38 -36.69
CA TYR A 105 -1.46 -20.25 -38.11
C TYR A 105 -2.75 -20.42 -38.92
N SER A 106 -3.04 -19.47 -39.81
CA SER A 106 -4.24 -19.52 -40.67
C SER A 106 -5.55 -19.81 -39.91
N GLN A 107 -5.76 -19.11 -38.78
CA GLN A 107 -6.94 -19.26 -37.89
C GLN A 107 -7.06 -20.57 -37.11
N LYS A 108 -6.06 -21.47 -37.18
CA LYS A 108 -6.01 -22.71 -36.41
C LYS A 108 -4.86 -22.69 -35.43
N HIS A 109 -4.97 -23.46 -34.34
CA HIS A 109 -3.84 -23.67 -33.45
C HIS A 109 -2.68 -24.28 -34.24
N LEU A 110 -1.47 -23.77 -34.01
CA LEU A 110 -0.28 -24.22 -34.72
C LEU A 110 0.16 -25.62 -34.25
N ASP A 111 -0.10 -25.99 -33.00
CA ASP A 111 0.29 -27.29 -32.44
C ASP A 111 -0.34 -28.46 -33.23
N GLY A 112 0.50 -29.40 -33.64
CA GLY A 112 0.16 -30.55 -34.49
C GLY A 112 -0.01 -30.25 -35.98
N GLN A 113 0.13 -29.00 -36.44
CA GLN A 113 -0.10 -28.66 -37.85
C GLN A 113 1.04 -29.07 -38.78
N LEU A 114 0.70 -29.32 -40.04
CA LEU A 114 1.62 -29.45 -41.16
C LEU A 114 1.55 -28.19 -42.03
N LEU A 115 2.68 -27.51 -42.18
CA LEU A 115 2.82 -26.29 -42.96
C LEU A 115 3.49 -26.63 -44.30
N ASN A 116 2.74 -26.46 -45.39
CA ASN A 116 3.27 -26.64 -46.73
C ASN A 116 3.87 -25.32 -47.23
N LEU A 117 5.19 -25.27 -47.36
CA LEU A 117 5.93 -24.07 -47.72
C LEU A 117 6.54 -24.23 -49.12
N GLN A 118 6.51 -23.15 -49.90
CA GLN A 118 7.17 -23.13 -51.21
C GLN A 118 8.68 -23.00 -51.03
N PHE A 119 9.46 -23.89 -51.69
CA PHE A 119 10.90 -23.68 -51.82
C PHE A 119 11.20 -22.79 -53.02
N LYS A 120 11.67 -21.57 -52.77
CA LYS A 120 12.07 -20.64 -53.84
C LYS A 120 13.46 -20.12 -53.54
N ASN A 121 14.31 -20.02 -54.57
CA ASN A 121 15.67 -19.50 -54.43
C ASN A 121 16.49 -20.15 -53.32
N ASN A 122 16.29 -21.46 -53.11
CA ASN A 122 16.97 -22.24 -52.08
C ASN A 122 16.67 -21.79 -50.63
N SER A 123 15.53 -21.13 -50.42
CA SER A 123 15.02 -20.76 -49.11
C SER A 123 13.53 -21.07 -48.98
N PHE A 124 13.09 -21.14 -47.73
CA PHE A 124 11.68 -21.18 -47.35
C PHE A 124 11.37 -19.99 -46.44
N GLU A 125 10.09 -19.65 -46.37
CA GLU A 125 9.60 -18.58 -45.51
C GLU A 125 8.38 -19.08 -44.71
N ILE A 126 8.44 -18.90 -43.40
CA ILE A 126 7.32 -19.11 -42.49
C ILE A 126 6.69 -17.74 -42.22
N THR A 127 5.44 -17.57 -42.62
CA THR A 127 4.67 -16.33 -42.41
C THR A 127 3.31 -16.63 -41.79
N GLY A 128 2.59 -15.59 -41.36
CA GLY A 128 1.19 -15.73 -40.92
C GLY A 128 0.99 -16.47 -39.59
N ILE A 129 2.07 -16.68 -38.83
CA ILE A 129 1.97 -17.11 -37.43
C ILE A 129 1.64 -15.89 -36.58
N TYR A 130 0.67 -16.03 -35.69
CA TYR A 130 0.31 -14.97 -34.75
C TYR A 130 0.01 -15.54 -33.37
N LEU A 131 0.12 -14.69 -32.37
CA LEU A 131 -0.22 -14.99 -30.99
C LEU A 131 -1.55 -14.37 -30.66
N LYS A 132 -2.40 -15.10 -29.94
CA LYS A 132 -3.68 -14.58 -29.44
C LYS A 132 -3.73 -14.74 -27.93
N ASN A 133 -4.17 -13.70 -27.23
CA ASN A 133 -4.36 -13.78 -25.79
C ASN A 133 -5.80 -14.20 -25.47
N LEU A 134 -5.96 -15.41 -24.96
CA LEU A 134 -7.24 -15.97 -24.51
C LEU A 134 -7.44 -15.84 -23.00
N GLY A 135 -6.47 -15.26 -22.27
CA GLY A 135 -6.56 -15.02 -20.83
C GLY A 135 -7.10 -13.63 -20.51
N ASP A 136 -7.29 -13.38 -19.21
CA ASP A 136 -7.87 -12.13 -18.70
C ASP A 136 -6.81 -11.06 -18.37
N GLY A 137 -5.53 -11.44 -18.38
CA GLY A 137 -4.37 -10.57 -18.12
C GLY A 137 -3.71 -10.06 -19.40
N ILE A 138 -2.90 -9.00 -19.29
CA ILE A 138 -2.10 -8.47 -20.40
C ILE A 138 -0.74 -9.19 -20.42
N SER A 139 -0.28 -9.64 -21.58
CA SER A 139 1.05 -10.26 -21.72
C SER A 139 2.17 -9.22 -21.55
N LYS A 140 3.32 -9.62 -21.02
CA LYS A 140 4.48 -8.72 -20.81
C LYS A 140 5.77 -9.42 -21.20
N PHE A 141 6.74 -8.65 -21.73
CA PHE A 141 8.10 -9.10 -22.06
C PHE A 141 8.14 -10.39 -22.86
N MET A 142 8.02 -10.27 -24.18
CA MET A 142 7.89 -11.43 -25.05
C MET A 142 9.22 -11.90 -25.62
N SER A 143 9.50 -13.20 -25.46
CA SER A 143 10.61 -13.89 -26.11
C SER A 143 10.09 -15.08 -26.88
N ILE A 144 10.42 -15.16 -28.17
CA ILE A 144 10.03 -16.27 -29.04
C ILE A 144 11.27 -17.08 -29.38
N LYS A 145 11.17 -18.39 -29.23
CA LYS A 145 12.20 -19.37 -29.59
C LYS A 145 11.64 -20.32 -30.63
N LEU A 146 12.32 -20.47 -31.75
CA LEU A 146 11.96 -21.37 -32.83
C LEU A 146 13.06 -22.42 -32.99
N TYR A 147 12.67 -23.68 -32.91
CA TYR A 147 13.56 -24.83 -32.98
C TYR A 147 13.27 -25.64 -34.23
N PHE A 148 14.33 -26.18 -34.83
CA PHE A 148 14.27 -27.07 -36.00
C PHE A 148 14.99 -28.39 -35.72
N SER A 149 14.44 -29.50 -36.20
CA SER A 149 15.10 -30.80 -36.15
C SER A 149 16.24 -30.97 -37.18
N GLU A 150 16.33 -30.06 -38.15
CA GLU A 150 17.35 -30.06 -39.20
C GLU A 150 18.29 -28.86 -39.06
N ASP A 151 19.47 -28.94 -39.68
CA ASP A 151 20.40 -27.82 -39.80
C ASP A 151 19.85 -26.77 -40.78
N VAL A 152 19.20 -25.77 -40.20
CA VAL A 152 18.70 -24.59 -40.89
C VAL A 152 19.73 -23.47 -40.76
N GLU A 153 19.98 -22.77 -41.85
CA GLU A 153 20.69 -21.51 -41.91
C GLU A 153 19.68 -20.38 -42.07
N GLN A 154 19.86 -19.30 -41.32
CA GLN A 154 18.95 -18.16 -41.36
C GLN A 154 19.38 -17.18 -42.45
N ASN A 155 18.39 -16.67 -43.19
CA ASN A 155 18.59 -15.71 -44.28
C ASN A 155 17.96 -14.33 -43.97
N ASP A 156 17.77 -14.00 -42.70
CA ASP A 156 17.15 -12.76 -42.22
C ASP A 156 18.01 -12.12 -41.10
N ASN A 157 17.78 -10.87 -40.75
CA ASN A 157 18.44 -10.17 -39.64
C ASN A 157 17.54 -10.02 -38.40
N GLU A 158 16.22 -10.22 -38.53
CA GLU A 158 15.28 -10.01 -37.42
C GLU A 158 15.36 -11.11 -36.34
N TRP A 159 15.68 -12.33 -36.74
CA TRP A 159 15.89 -13.43 -35.81
C TRP A 159 17.38 -13.53 -35.43
N TRP A 160 17.69 -13.98 -34.23
CA TRP A 160 19.07 -14.21 -33.80
C TRP A 160 19.29 -15.71 -33.64
N GLY A 161 20.23 -16.27 -34.40
CA GLY A 161 20.56 -17.70 -34.35
C GLY A 161 21.48 -18.07 -33.18
N LYS A 162 21.21 -19.21 -32.56
CA LYS A 162 22.17 -19.90 -31.67
C LYS A 162 22.11 -21.40 -31.94
N TYR A 163 23.24 -21.99 -32.30
CA TYR A 163 23.37 -23.44 -32.40
C TYR A 163 23.40 -24.04 -30.99
N THR A 164 22.43 -24.89 -30.66
CA THR A 164 22.42 -25.66 -29.42
C THR A 164 22.15 -27.11 -29.79
N GLN A 165 23.14 -27.99 -29.67
CA GLN A 165 22.92 -29.43 -29.78
C GLN A 165 22.18 -29.91 -28.52
N THR A 166 20.89 -30.20 -28.69
CA THR A 166 20.14 -31.08 -27.77
C THR A 166 19.61 -32.23 -28.60
N ASP A 167 19.51 -33.43 -28.02
CA ASP A 167 19.39 -34.74 -28.70
C ASP A 167 18.28 -34.93 -29.76
N THR A 168 17.43 -33.93 -30.03
CA THR A 168 16.35 -33.99 -31.04
C THR A 168 16.16 -32.73 -31.90
N LEU A 169 16.78 -31.60 -31.54
CA LEU A 169 16.62 -30.32 -32.23
C LEU A 169 18.01 -29.71 -32.47
N LEU A 170 18.33 -29.44 -33.74
CA LEU A 170 19.67 -29.07 -34.19
C LEU A 170 19.90 -27.55 -34.21
N THR A 171 18.88 -26.77 -34.58
CA THR A 171 19.02 -25.30 -34.71
C THR A 171 17.96 -24.57 -33.90
N THR A 172 18.37 -23.49 -33.21
CA THR A 172 17.47 -22.60 -32.46
C THR A 172 17.61 -21.15 -32.91
N TYR A 173 16.50 -20.47 -33.07
CA TYR A 173 16.42 -19.03 -33.37
C TYR A 173 15.60 -18.30 -32.33
N TYR A 174 15.98 -17.06 -32.07
CA TYR A 174 15.38 -16.20 -31.07
C TYR A 174 14.82 -14.95 -31.75
N LEU A 175 13.59 -14.58 -31.43
CA LEU A 175 13.03 -13.28 -31.77
C LEU A 175 12.64 -12.58 -30.47
N TRP A 176 13.17 -11.38 -30.28
CA TRP A 176 12.75 -10.51 -29.20
C TRP A 176 11.46 -9.80 -29.60
N GLY A 177 10.35 -10.18 -28.99
CA GLY A 177 9.07 -9.49 -29.16
C GLY A 177 8.99 -8.20 -28.35
N GLY A 178 9.92 -7.98 -27.41
CA GLY A 178 10.00 -6.76 -26.62
C GLY A 178 8.82 -6.56 -25.69
N ASP A 179 8.54 -5.28 -25.43
CA ASP A 179 7.48 -4.84 -24.52
C ASP A 179 6.13 -4.72 -25.22
N ILE A 180 5.89 -5.48 -26.30
CA ILE A 180 4.62 -5.44 -27.03
C ILE A 180 3.57 -6.16 -26.18
N PRO A 181 2.61 -5.43 -25.58
CA PRO A 181 1.57 -6.04 -24.76
C PRO A 181 0.46 -6.56 -25.68
N ILE A 182 -0.04 -7.78 -25.40
CA ILE A 182 -1.24 -8.31 -26.04
C ILE A 182 -2.35 -8.31 -24.99
N SER A 183 -3.37 -7.48 -25.19
CA SER A 183 -4.53 -7.42 -24.31
C SER A 183 -5.41 -8.67 -24.47
N PRO A 184 -6.27 -8.97 -23.49
CA PRO A 184 -7.29 -10.01 -23.63
C PRO A 184 -8.10 -9.87 -24.92
N GLY A 185 -8.16 -10.92 -25.73
CA GLY A 185 -8.87 -10.94 -27.02
C GLY A 185 -8.08 -10.41 -28.22
N ASP A 186 -7.00 -9.67 -27.99
CA ASP A 186 -6.13 -9.14 -29.05
C ASP A 186 -5.19 -10.22 -29.61
N PHE A 187 -4.55 -9.89 -30.73
CA PHE A 187 -3.54 -10.72 -31.36
C PHE A 187 -2.33 -9.91 -31.84
N TRP A 188 -1.20 -10.58 -31.99
CA TRP A 188 0.03 -10.01 -32.53
C TRP A 188 0.65 -10.95 -33.56
N ASN A 189 0.99 -10.40 -34.73
CA ASN A 189 1.64 -11.17 -35.80
C ASN A 189 3.13 -11.32 -35.51
N ILE A 190 3.59 -12.57 -35.50
CA ILE A 190 5.01 -12.87 -35.40
C ILE A 190 5.68 -12.51 -36.73
N LYS A 191 6.88 -11.94 -36.65
CA LYS A 191 7.69 -11.66 -37.84
C LYS A 191 7.98 -12.92 -38.64
N SER A 192 8.04 -12.78 -39.96
CA SER A 192 8.37 -13.88 -40.86
C SER A 192 9.72 -14.47 -40.49
N PHE A 193 9.87 -15.78 -40.61
CA PHE A 193 11.17 -16.45 -40.52
C PHE A 193 11.60 -16.93 -41.90
N LYS A 194 12.79 -16.53 -42.35
CA LYS A 194 13.40 -17.00 -43.60
C LYS A 194 14.60 -17.87 -43.32
N GLY A 195 14.57 -19.08 -43.84
CA GLY A 195 15.64 -20.05 -43.64
C GLY A 195 15.97 -20.84 -44.89
N ARG A 196 17.11 -21.52 -44.85
CA ARG A 196 17.58 -22.48 -45.84
C ARG A 196 17.98 -23.76 -45.12
N ILE A 197 17.47 -24.90 -45.55
CA ILE A 197 17.91 -26.19 -45.00
C ILE A 197 19.18 -26.62 -45.74
N LYS A 198 20.27 -26.91 -45.01
CA LYS A 198 21.55 -27.29 -45.65
C LYS A 198 21.48 -28.66 -46.33
N ASN A 199 20.77 -29.60 -45.72
CA ASN A 199 20.48 -30.91 -46.30
C ASN A 199 19.02 -30.93 -46.75
N LYS A 200 18.74 -31.20 -48.03
CA LYS A 200 17.36 -31.34 -48.54
C LYS A 200 16.65 -32.49 -47.80
N ALA A 201 16.01 -32.18 -46.67
CA ALA A 201 15.20 -33.13 -45.92
C ALA A 201 13.89 -33.34 -46.67
N LEU A 202 13.82 -34.43 -47.45
CA LEU A 202 12.65 -34.78 -48.28
C LEU A 202 11.43 -35.25 -47.46
N LYS A 203 11.53 -35.38 -46.14
CA LYS A 203 10.50 -36.01 -45.27
C LYS A 203 9.87 -35.08 -44.23
N GLY A 204 9.94 -33.77 -44.48
CA GLY A 204 9.46 -32.74 -43.58
C GLY A 204 10.39 -32.51 -42.39
N VAL A 205 10.37 -31.29 -41.84
CA VAL A 205 11.18 -30.88 -40.70
C VAL A 205 10.28 -30.69 -39.49
N ASN A 206 10.65 -31.29 -38.36
CA ASN A 206 9.94 -31.05 -37.11
C ASN A 206 10.38 -29.71 -36.53
N CYS A 207 9.39 -28.92 -36.13
CA CYS A 207 9.58 -27.61 -35.58
C CYS A 207 8.92 -27.52 -34.20
N LYS A 208 9.50 -26.70 -33.34
CA LYS A 208 8.90 -26.32 -32.06
C LYS A 208 9.00 -24.82 -31.89
N MET A 209 7.92 -24.17 -31.52
CA MET A 209 7.90 -22.76 -31.14
C MET A 209 7.56 -22.65 -29.67
N VAL A 210 8.33 -21.84 -28.94
CA VAL A 210 8.12 -21.54 -27.52
C VAL A 210 8.03 -20.03 -27.37
N VAL A 211 6.98 -19.54 -26.75
CA VAL A 211 6.81 -18.12 -26.43
C VAL A 211 6.73 -17.93 -24.93
N ASP A 212 7.68 -17.17 -24.41
CA ASP A 212 7.72 -16.71 -23.02
C ASP A 212 7.12 -15.29 -22.99
N TYR A 213 6.14 -15.03 -22.12
CA TYR A 213 5.33 -13.79 -22.16
C TYR A 213 4.84 -13.29 -20.79
N GLY A 214 5.56 -13.67 -19.72
CA GLY A 214 5.23 -13.27 -18.35
C GLY A 214 3.98 -13.94 -17.75
N GLY A 215 3.39 -14.92 -18.45
CA GLY A 215 2.36 -15.79 -17.90
C GLY A 215 2.95 -16.95 -17.08
N ASN A 216 2.07 -17.72 -16.42
CA ASN A 216 2.48 -18.86 -15.59
C ASN A 216 3.15 -19.99 -16.38
N LYS A 217 2.83 -20.10 -17.68
CA LYS A 217 3.38 -21.12 -18.58
C LYS A 217 3.65 -20.50 -19.95
N SER A 218 4.77 -20.90 -20.55
CA SER A 218 5.09 -20.56 -21.94
C SER A 218 4.07 -21.16 -22.89
N ALA A 219 3.77 -20.46 -23.98
CA ALA A 219 2.98 -21.00 -25.07
C ALA A 219 3.89 -21.89 -25.91
N VAL A 220 3.46 -23.12 -26.21
CA VAL A 220 4.28 -24.07 -26.94
C VAL A 220 3.46 -24.65 -28.09
N ALA A 221 4.06 -24.71 -29.27
CA ALA A 221 3.49 -25.40 -30.42
C ALA A 221 4.56 -26.26 -31.10
N ASN A 222 4.25 -27.52 -31.34
CA ASN A 222 5.06 -28.44 -32.13
C ASN A 222 4.37 -28.64 -33.47
N PHE A 223 5.07 -28.45 -34.56
CA PHE A 223 4.50 -28.52 -35.91
C PHE A 223 5.51 -29.10 -36.88
N LYS A 224 5.06 -29.42 -38.10
CA LYS A 224 5.93 -29.88 -39.18
C LYS A 224 5.90 -28.90 -40.33
N ILE A 225 7.03 -28.73 -41.00
CA ILE A 225 7.11 -28.04 -42.28
C ILE A 225 7.43 -29.05 -43.37
N GLU A 226 6.66 -29.03 -44.45
CA GLU A 226 6.96 -29.74 -45.69
C GLU A 226 7.22 -28.72 -46.77
N ILE A 227 8.33 -28.92 -47.50
CA ILE A 227 8.76 -27.97 -48.51
C ILE A 227 8.60 -28.64 -49.88
N PHE A 228 7.91 -27.95 -50.80
CA PHE A 228 7.64 -28.40 -52.15
C PHE A 228 8.14 -27.41 -53.21
#